data_AF-A0A329QIZ3-F1
#
_entry.id   AF-A0A329QIZ3-F1
#
_cell.length_a   1.000
_cell.length_b   1.000
_cell.length_c   1.000
_cell.angle_alpha   90.00
_cell.angle_beta   90.00
_cell.angle_gamma   90.00
#
_symmetry.space_group_name_H-M   'P 1'
#
loop_
_entity.id
_entity.type
_entity.pdbx_description
1 polymer ?
#
loop_
_entity_poly.entity_id
_entity_poly.type
_entity_poly.pdbx_seq_one_letter_code
_entity_poly.pdbx_strand_id
1 'polypeptide(L)'
;MEPFLYRCAELNKLGCIKKVVYQVTDDRYYISELFEMTENLYSKEMKEAALILYECVAAGEKYQHSERLALCQYRIFLLHKTMSKFDNLAAAVQLEPYIEKLDEEIQLDAVKDLANVYNTIHHWDKVYELAEELERKVDFQLELQSRRRKNKKRIAFYPIFTYKAYANLLKASVCEVRKEYEKALEFAKHYIMNF
;
A
#
# COMPACT_ATOMS: atom_id res chain seq x y z
N MET A 1 -0.96 -1.76 28.80
CA MET A 1 -0.10 -2.61 27.94
C MET A 1 0.79 -1.78 27.02
N GLU A 2 0.25 -0.71 26.46
CA GLU A 2 0.95 0.21 25.55
C GLU A 2 2.37 0.65 26.00
N PRO A 3 2.60 1.14 27.24
CA PRO A 3 3.93 1.61 27.64
C PRO A 3 4.99 0.50 27.66
N PHE A 4 4.56 -0.73 27.98
CA PHE A 4 5.43 -1.90 27.96
C PHE A 4 5.84 -2.26 26.53
N LEU A 5 4.89 -2.24 25.59
CA LEU A 5 5.15 -2.56 24.17
C LEU A 5 6.05 -1.50 23.52
N TYR A 6 5.84 -0.20 23.81
CA TYR A 6 6.78 0.86 23.41
C TYR A 6 8.17 0.60 23.94
N ARG A 7 8.30 0.31 25.24
CA ARG A 7 9.61 0.07 25.83
C ARG A 7 10.30 -1.15 25.22
N CYS A 8 9.54 -2.19 24.89
CA CYS A 8 10.06 -3.34 24.16
C CYS A 8 10.51 -2.97 22.75
N ALA A 9 9.76 -2.12 22.03
CA ALA A 9 10.12 -1.64 20.70
C ALA A 9 11.41 -0.81 20.73
N GLU A 10 11.51 0.16 21.65
CA GLU A 10 12.71 1.00 21.87
C GLU A 10 13.96 0.18 22.17
N LEU A 11 13.81 -0.89 22.97
CA LEU A 11 14.92 -1.76 23.37
C LEU A 11 15.15 -2.93 22.39
N ASN A 12 14.47 -2.93 21.24
CA ASN A 12 14.48 -4.00 20.23
C ASN A 12 14.22 -5.41 20.82
N LYS A 13 13.37 -5.49 21.85
CA LYS A 13 12.95 -6.73 22.51
C LYS A 13 11.73 -7.33 21.81
N LEU A 14 11.87 -7.61 20.50
CA LEU A 14 10.79 -8.10 19.64
C LEU A 14 10.14 -9.39 20.14
N GLY A 15 10.91 -10.28 20.79
CA GLY A 15 10.37 -11.50 21.40
C GLY A 15 9.38 -11.24 22.55
N CYS A 16 9.55 -10.15 23.31
CA CYS A 16 8.61 -9.74 24.35
C CYS A 16 7.30 -9.26 23.74
N ILE A 17 7.37 -8.49 22.65
CA ILE A 17 6.21 -8.04 21.89
C ILE A 17 5.41 -9.26 21.41
N LYS A 18 6.05 -10.20 20.71
CA LYS A 18 5.39 -11.42 20.20
C LYS A 18 4.66 -12.21 21.28
N LYS A 19 5.28 -12.38 22.46
CA LYS A 19 4.68 -13.11 23.59
C LYS A 19 3.42 -12.45 24.11
N VAL A 20 3.47 -11.13 24.32
CA VAL A 20 2.32 -10.36 24.83
C VAL A 20 1.18 -10.41 23.82
N VAL A 21 1.49 -10.15 22.56
CA VAL A 21 0.55 -10.12 21.45
C VAL A 21 -0.19 -11.46 21.29
N TYR A 22 0.53 -12.59 21.35
CA TYR A 22 -0.08 -13.92 21.31
C TYR A 22 -1.13 -14.13 22.42
N GLN A 23 -0.89 -13.60 23.62
CA GLN A 23 -1.78 -13.77 24.77
C GLN A 23 -3.06 -12.93 24.72
N VAL A 24 -3.12 -11.92 23.86
CA VAL A 24 -4.24 -10.94 23.81
C VAL A 24 -5.01 -10.94 22.49
N THR A 25 -4.72 -11.89 21.61
CA THR A 25 -5.32 -11.98 20.26
C THR A 25 -6.83 -12.24 20.26
N ASP A 26 -7.40 -12.76 21.35
CA ASP A 26 -8.84 -13.07 21.45
C ASP A 26 -9.72 -11.89 21.91
N ASP A 27 -9.14 -10.79 22.39
CA ASP A 27 -9.89 -9.62 22.85
C ASP A 27 -10.07 -8.57 21.74
N ARG A 28 -11.30 -8.44 21.24
CA ARG A 28 -11.64 -7.51 20.15
C ARG A 28 -11.52 -6.03 20.54
N TYR A 29 -11.77 -5.68 21.80
CA TYR A 29 -11.65 -4.29 22.24
C TYR A 29 -10.19 -3.82 22.17
N TYR A 30 -9.28 -4.75 22.45
CA TYR A 30 -7.84 -4.51 22.42
C TYR A 30 -7.28 -4.26 21.01
N ILE A 31 -7.88 -4.85 19.96
CA ILE A 31 -7.38 -4.72 18.58
C ILE A 31 -7.41 -3.26 18.08
N SER A 32 -8.40 -2.46 18.48
CA SER A 32 -8.47 -1.06 18.07
C SER A 32 -7.37 -0.21 18.70
N GLU A 33 -7.15 -0.35 20.01
CA GLU A 33 -6.07 0.34 20.73
C GLU A 33 -4.69 -0.11 20.22
N LEU A 34 -4.54 -1.41 19.94
CA LEU A 34 -3.32 -1.97 19.38
C LEU A 34 -3.00 -1.37 18.00
N PHE A 35 -4.01 -1.18 17.14
CA PHE A 35 -3.84 -0.57 15.83
C PHE A 35 -3.32 0.87 15.94
N GLU A 36 -3.92 1.70 16.79
CA GLU A 36 -3.50 3.10 16.96
C GLU A 36 -2.04 3.21 17.42
N MET A 37 -1.64 2.37 18.38
CA MET A 37 -0.25 2.29 18.82
C MET A 37 0.67 1.79 17.70
N THR A 38 0.20 0.84 16.87
CA THR A 38 0.99 0.33 15.74
C THR A 38 1.25 1.41 14.69
N GLU A 39 0.25 2.22 14.33
CA GLU A 39 0.45 3.37 13.43
C GLU A 39 1.43 4.39 14.04
N ASN A 40 1.41 4.60 15.37
CA ASN A 40 2.39 5.46 16.04
C ASN A 40 3.83 4.90 15.91
N LEU A 41 4.03 3.62 16.21
CA LEU A 41 5.33 2.96 16.06
C LEU A 41 5.84 3.01 14.61
N TYR A 42 4.94 2.79 13.65
CA TYR A 42 5.24 2.90 12.23
C TYR A 42 5.69 4.33 11.86
N SER A 43 4.99 5.36 12.37
CA SER A 43 5.35 6.77 12.16
C SER A 43 6.71 7.15 12.76
N LYS A 44 7.15 6.42 13.80
CA LYS A 44 8.45 6.56 14.46
C LYS A 44 9.55 5.68 13.86
N GLU A 45 9.30 5.08 12.70
CA GLU A 45 10.22 4.19 11.99
C GLU A 45 10.65 2.94 12.80
N MET A 46 9.88 2.54 13.82
CA MET A 46 10.12 1.29 14.57
C MET A 46 9.57 0.09 13.79
N LYS A 47 10.15 -0.15 12.61
CA LYS A 47 9.60 -1.02 11.54
C LYS A 47 9.37 -2.46 11.96
N GLU A 48 10.34 -3.10 12.62
CA GLU A 48 10.24 -4.50 13.06
C GLU A 48 9.13 -4.69 14.09
N ALA A 49 9.00 -3.76 15.04
CA ALA A 49 7.96 -3.81 16.06
C ALA A 49 6.59 -3.56 15.43
N ALA A 50 6.48 -2.54 14.57
CA ALA A 50 5.25 -2.23 13.84
C ALA A 50 4.79 -3.41 12.98
N LEU A 51 5.70 -4.10 12.28
CA LEU A 51 5.38 -5.28 11.47
C LEU A 51 4.72 -6.37 12.31
N ILE A 52 5.31 -6.73 13.44
CA ILE A 52 4.77 -7.76 14.36
C ILE A 52 3.36 -7.40 14.83
N LEU A 53 3.12 -6.11 15.13
CA LEU A 53 1.83 -5.67 15.62
C LEU A 53 0.78 -5.58 14.50
N TYR A 54 1.13 -5.12 13.29
CA TYR A 54 0.21 -5.13 12.15
C TYR A 54 -0.22 -6.56 11.80
N GLU A 55 0.69 -7.53 11.82
CA GLU A 55 0.35 -8.95 11.61
C GLU A 55 -0.68 -9.44 12.63
N CYS A 56 -0.55 -9.02 13.90
CA CYS A 56 -1.55 -9.33 14.91
C CYS A 56 -2.90 -8.65 14.68
N VAL A 57 -2.90 -7.35 14.40
CA VAL A 57 -4.14 -6.61 14.14
C VAL A 57 -4.87 -7.25 12.94
N ALA A 58 -4.14 -7.55 11.86
CA ALA A 58 -4.69 -8.20 10.68
C ALA A 58 -5.28 -9.59 11.00
N ALA A 59 -4.63 -10.37 11.86
CA ALA A 59 -5.16 -11.66 12.30
C ALA A 59 -6.45 -11.51 13.13
N GLY A 60 -6.50 -10.52 14.04
CA GLY A 60 -7.68 -10.23 14.86
C GLY A 60 -8.88 -9.67 14.08
N GLU A 61 -8.63 -8.97 12.97
CA GLU A 61 -9.68 -8.37 12.14
C GLU A 61 -10.11 -9.23 10.93
N LYS A 62 -9.54 -10.43 10.75
CA LYS A 62 -9.77 -11.29 9.58
C LYS A 62 -11.24 -11.48 9.21
N TYR A 63 -12.13 -11.52 10.19
CA TYR A 63 -13.57 -11.73 10.00
C TYR A 63 -14.41 -10.45 9.89
N GLN A 64 -13.78 -9.27 9.98
CA GLN A 64 -14.49 -7.99 10.08
C GLN A 64 -14.52 -7.18 8.78
N HIS A 65 -13.94 -7.66 7.67
CA HIS A 65 -13.95 -6.99 6.35
C HIS A 65 -13.73 -5.46 6.41
N SER A 66 -12.89 -5.01 7.35
CA SER A 66 -12.70 -3.60 7.69
C SER A 66 -11.71 -2.92 6.73
N GLU A 67 -11.90 -1.62 6.53
CA GLU A 67 -10.91 -0.74 5.89
C GLU A 67 -9.56 -0.79 6.65
N ARG A 68 -9.62 -0.93 7.98
CA ARG A 68 -8.43 -1.06 8.83
C ARG A 68 -7.62 -2.32 8.54
N LEU A 69 -8.27 -3.47 8.29
CA LEU A 69 -7.58 -4.69 7.85
C LEU A 69 -6.86 -4.44 6.52
N ALA A 70 -7.51 -3.77 5.57
CA ALA A 70 -6.89 -3.43 4.29
C ALA A 70 -5.66 -2.52 4.48
N LEU A 71 -5.79 -1.50 5.33
CA LEU A 71 -4.67 -0.62 5.67
C LEU A 71 -3.52 -1.38 6.34
N CYS A 72 -3.80 -2.31 7.26
CA CYS A 72 -2.78 -3.16 7.88
C CYS A 72 -2.03 -3.99 6.83
N GLN A 73 -2.75 -4.62 5.89
CA GLN A 73 -2.13 -5.38 4.80
C GLN A 73 -1.23 -4.49 3.92
N TYR A 74 -1.66 -3.27 3.65
CA TYR A 74 -0.85 -2.31 2.90
C TYR A 74 0.42 -1.90 3.67
N ARG A 75 0.33 -1.65 4.98
CA ARG A 75 1.48 -1.34 5.84
C ARG A 75 2.47 -2.50 5.93
N ILE A 76 1.98 -3.73 6.07
CA ILE A 76 2.80 -4.95 6.05
C ILE A 76 3.57 -5.04 4.73
N PHE A 77 2.89 -4.82 3.60
CA PHE A 77 3.51 -4.80 2.28
C PHE A 77 4.63 -3.75 2.17
N LEU A 78 4.40 -2.51 2.62
CA LEU A 78 5.42 -1.45 2.61
C LEU A 78 6.62 -1.79 3.50
N LEU A 79 6.38 -2.39 4.67
CA LEU A 79 7.43 -2.83 5.59
C LEU A 79 8.30 -3.92 4.96
N HIS A 80 7.70 -4.95 4.36
CA HIS A 80 8.45 -5.98 3.64
C HIS A 80 9.29 -5.40 2.50
N LYS A 81 8.70 -4.49 1.70
CA LYS A 81 9.39 -3.78 0.61
C LYS A 81 10.65 -3.03 1.09
N THR A 82 10.58 -2.37 2.24
CA THR A 82 11.71 -1.57 2.75
C THR A 82 12.74 -2.38 3.55
N MET A 83 12.37 -3.55 4.08
CA MET A 83 13.23 -4.35 4.96
C MET A 83 14.05 -5.43 4.23
N SER A 84 13.99 -5.53 2.90
CA SER A 84 14.86 -6.40 2.07
C SER A 84 14.71 -7.92 2.34
N LYS A 85 13.71 -8.35 3.12
CA LYS A 85 13.52 -9.77 3.46
C LYS A 85 12.69 -10.48 2.38
N PHE A 86 13.29 -10.74 1.23
CA PHE A 86 12.97 -11.79 0.24
C PHE A 86 11.53 -12.02 -0.28
N ASP A 87 10.50 -11.36 0.24
CA ASP A 87 9.09 -11.72 0.01
C ASP A 87 8.23 -10.53 -0.47
N ASN A 88 8.83 -9.59 -1.21
CA ASN A 88 8.07 -8.47 -1.81
C ASN A 88 6.92 -8.97 -2.70
N LEU A 89 7.13 -10.07 -3.42
CA LEU A 89 6.09 -10.69 -4.24
C LEU A 89 5.02 -11.37 -3.37
N ALA A 90 5.40 -12.12 -2.33
CA ALA A 90 4.43 -12.76 -1.45
C ALA A 90 3.55 -11.70 -0.74
N ALA A 91 4.16 -10.61 -0.28
CA ALA A 91 3.45 -9.47 0.29
C ALA A 91 2.55 -8.77 -0.73
N ALA A 92 3.00 -8.64 -2.00
CA ALA A 92 2.17 -8.10 -3.07
C ALA A 92 0.92 -8.96 -3.31
N VAL A 93 1.10 -10.27 -3.45
CA VAL A 93 -0.01 -11.22 -3.64
C VAL A 93 -0.98 -11.20 -2.46
N GLN A 94 -0.48 -11.07 -1.22
CA GLN A 94 -1.32 -10.92 -0.03
C GLN A 94 -2.12 -9.61 -0.01
N LEU A 95 -1.58 -8.52 -0.55
CA LEU A 95 -2.23 -7.21 -0.58
C LEU A 95 -3.36 -7.13 -1.62
N GLU A 96 -3.23 -7.78 -2.78
CA GLU A 96 -4.16 -7.64 -3.91
C GLU A 96 -5.66 -7.71 -3.53
N PRO A 97 -6.12 -8.69 -2.72
CA PRO A 97 -7.54 -8.81 -2.35
C PRO A 97 -8.08 -7.69 -1.46
N TYR A 98 -7.22 -6.77 -1.02
CA TYR A 98 -7.52 -5.69 -0.09
C TYR A 98 -7.47 -4.30 -0.73
N ILE A 99 -6.95 -4.14 -1.96
CA ILE A 99 -6.82 -2.82 -2.61
C ILE A 99 -8.15 -2.07 -2.60
N GLU A 100 -9.22 -2.69 -3.12
CA GLU A 100 -10.53 -2.05 -3.24
C GLU A 100 -11.19 -1.68 -1.90
N LYS A 101 -10.63 -2.15 -0.77
CA LYS A 101 -11.12 -1.86 0.58
C LYS A 101 -10.37 -0.72 1.27
N LEU A 102 -9.29 -0.23 0.68
CA LEU A 102 -8.56 0.94 1.17
C LEU A 102 -9.35 2.22 0.88
N ASP A 103 -9.08 3.29 1.65
CA ASP A 103 -9.47 4.66 1.25
C ASP A 103 -9.02 4.92 -0.19
N GLU A 104 -9.91 5.51 -1.00
CA GLU A 104 -9.71 5.72 -2.44
C GLU A 104 -8.38 6.44 -2.76
N GLU A 105 -7.94 7.37 -1.91
CA GLU A 105 -6.67 8.07 -2.12
C GLU A 105 -5.47 7.15 -1.88
N ILE A 106 -5.55 6.24 -0.90
CA ILE A 106 -4.50 5.26 -0.59
C ILE A 106 -4.43 4.16 -1.66
N GLN A 107 -5.55 3.83 -2.32
CA GLN A 107 -5.57 2.87 -3.42
C GLN A 107 -4.58 3.25 -4.54
N LEU A 108 -4.44 4.55 -4.84
CA LEU A 108 -3.49 5.03 -5.86
C LEU A 108 -2.04 4.67 -5.51
N ASP A 109 -1.66 4.86 -4.25
CA ASP A 109 -0.33 4.48 -3.77
C ASP A 109 -0.13 2.96 -3.81
N ALA A 110 -1.13 2.20 -3.37
CA ALA A 110 -1.07 0.74 -3.32
C ALA A 110 -0.95 0.11 -4.72
N VAL A 111 -1.78 0.54 -5.68
CA VAL A 111 -1.72 0.06 -7.07
C VAL A 111 -0.38 0.41 -7.72
N LYS A 112 0.10 1.64 -7.53
CA LYS A 112 1.42 2.07 -8.01
C LYS A 112 2.53 1.20 -7.45
N ASP A 113 2.51 0.92 -6.15
CA ASP A 113 3.55 0.13 -5.52
C ASP A 113 3.48 -1.38 -5.86
N LEU A 114 2.29 -1.93 -6.10
CA LEU A 114 2.15 -3.28 -6.65
C LEU A 114 2.70 -3.38 -8.06
N ALA A 115 2.37 -2.41 -8.92
CA ALA A 115 2.89 -2.36 -10.29
C ALA A 115 4.43 -2.36 -10.28
N ASN A 116 5.05 -1.67 -9.33
CA ASN A 116 6.51 -1.68 -9.15
C ASN A 116 7.06 -3.07 -8.85
N VAL A 117 6.44 -3.81 -7.92
CA VAL A 117 6.89 -5.17 -7.59
C VAL A 117 6.76 -6.08 -8.80
N TYR A 118 5.63 -6.05 -9.50
CA TYR A 118 5.44 -6.86 -10.72
C TYR A 118 6.38 -6.47 -11.87
N ASN A 119 6.71 -5.18 -11.97
CA ASN A 119 7.68 -4.67 -12.94
C ASN A 119 9.09 -5.21 -12.66
N THR A 120 9.50 -5.32 -11.39
CA THR A 120 10.81 -5.89 -11.04
C THR A 120 10.98 -7.37 -11.40
N ILE A 121 9.89 -8.12 -11.47
CA ILE A 121 9.89 -9.54 -11.85
C ILE A 121 9.41 -9.77 -13.29
N HIS A 122 9.28 -8.70 -14.08
CA HIS A 122 8.91 -8.75 -15.49
C HIS A 122 7.55 -9.42 -15.77
N HIS A 123 6.60 -9.32 -14.83
CA HIS A 123 5.24 -9.81 -15.05
C HIS A 123 4.41 -8.76 -15.84
N TRP A 124 4.77 -8.57 -17.11
CA TRP A 124 4.32 -7.44 -17.93
C TRP A 124 2.81 -7.32 -18.10
N ASP A 125 2.08 -8.43 -18.19
CA ASP A 125 0.62 -8.42 -18.31
C ASP A 125 -0.02 -7.78 -17.08
N LYS A 126 0.40 -8.21 -15.88
CA LYS A 126 -0.06 -7.64 -14.61
C LYS A 126 0.35 -6.18 -14.43
N VAL A 127 1.55 -5.81 -14.89
CA VAL A 127 2.00 -4.39 -14.90
C VAL A 127 1.06 -3.54 -15.75
N TYR A 128 0.68 -4.03 -16.93
CA TYR A 128 -0.25 -3.31 -17.82
C TYR A 128 -1.64 -3.19 -17.19
N GLU A 129 -2.18 -4.28 -16.65
CA GLU A 129 -3.48 -4.29 -15.96
C GLU A 129 -3.52 -3.28 -14.80
N LEU A 130 -2.49 -3.27 -13.94
CA LEU A 130 -2.39 -2.33 -12.82
C LEU A 130 -2.22 -0.88 -13.30
N ALA A 131 -1.52 -0.66 -14.43
CA ALA A 131 -1.42 0.67 -15.02
C ALA A 131 -2.77 1.17 -15.56
N GLU A 132 -3.57 0.30 -16.19
CA GLU A 132 -4.94 0.62 -16.61
C GLU A 132 -5.87 0.88 -15.42
N GLU A 133 -5.73 0.10 -14.34
CA GLU A 133 -6.46 0.32 -13.10
C GLU A 133 -6.10 1.66 -12.44
N LEU A 134 -4.80 1.97 -12.32
CA LEU A 134 -4.32 3.23 -11.77
C LEU A 134 -4.87 4.42 -12.56
N GLU A 135 -4.81 4.34 -13.88
CA GLU A 135 -5.36 5.37 -14.76
C GLU A 135 -6.86 5.58 -14.53
N ARG A 136 -7.66 4.51 -14.54
CA ARG A 136 -9.11 4.57 -14.31
C ARG A 136 -9.46 5.20 -12.96
N LYS A 137 -8.75 4.82 -11.89
CA LYS A 137 -8.97 5.38 -10.55
C LYS A 137 -8.64 6.88 -10.50
N VAL A 138 -7.57 7.31 -11.18
CA VAL A 138 -7.21 8.73 -11.27
C VAL A 138 -8.30 9.54 -12.00
N ASP A 139 -8.75 9.06 -13.17
CA ASP A 139 -9.76 9.75 -13.96
C ASP A 139 -11.07 9.90 -13.18
N PHE A 140 -11.48 8.84 -12.48
CA PHE A 140 -12.65 8.85 -11.61
C PHE A 140 -12.54 9.88 -10.48
N GLN A 141 -11.39 9.96 -9.79
CA GLN A 141 -11.17 10.95 -8.74
C GLN A 141 -11.17 12.39 -9.25
N LEU A 142 -10.56 12.64 -10.42
CA LEU A 142 -10.57 13.96 -11.06
C LEU A 142 -11.99 14.39 -11.42
N GLU A 143 -12.79 13.47 -11.98
CA GLU A 143 -14.19 13.72 -12.29
C GLU A 143 -14.99 14.07 -11.02
N LEU A 144 -14.80 13.32 -9.93
CA LEU A 144 -15.45 13.62 -8.65
C LEU A 144 -15.05 14.98 -8.07
N GLN A 145 -13.77 15.36 -8.15
CA GLN A 145 -13.27 16.67 -7.71
C GLN A 145 -13.87 17.81 -8.54
N SER A 146 -14.03 17.62 -9.85
CA SER A 146 -14.65 18.64 -10.72
C SER A 146 -16.12 18.89 -10.37
N ARG A 147 -16.85 17.85 -9.95
CA ARG A 147 -18.27 17.91 -9.59
C ARG A 147 -18.51 18.41 -8.17
N ARG A 148 -17.60 18.12 -7.24
CA ARG A 148 -17.71 18.50 -5.82
C ARG A 148 -16.69 19.61 -5.52
N ARG A 149 -17.14 20.85 -5.28
CA ARG A 149 -16.30 21.98 -4.80
C ARG A 149 -15.80 21.76 -3.35
N LYS A 150 -15.15 20.63 -3.07
CA LYS A 150 -14.55 20.32 -1.78
C LYS A 150 -13.08 20.01 -2.01
N ASN A 151 -12.22 20.94 -1.59
CA ASN A 151 -10.80 20.71 -1.45
C ASN A 151 -10.57 19.85 -0.19
N LYS A 152 -10.83 18.54 -0.25
CA LYS A 152 -10.34 17.61 0.78
C LYS A 152 -8.82 17.55 0.66
N LYS A 153 -8.10 17.64 1.77
CA LYS A 153 -6.64 17.45 1.79
C LYS A 153 -6.33 16.03 1.32
N ARG A 154 -5.44 15.88 0.32
CA ARG A 154 -4.99 14.57 -0.17
C ARG A 154 -4.28 13.79 0.95
N ILE A 155 -4.56 12.50 0.99
CA ILE A 155 -3.89 11.53 1.88
C ILE A 155 -2.83 10.77 1.07
N ALA A 156 -3.08 10.56 -0.22
CA ALA A 156 -2.14 9.93 -1.14
C ALA A 156 -0.79 10.66 -1.14
N PHE A 157 0.30 9.92 -1.29
CA PHE A 157 1.65 10.46 -1.15
C PHE A 157 1.97 11.51 -2.21
N TYR A 158 1.52 11.28 -3.45
CA TYR A 158 1.77 12.16 -4.58
C TYR A 158 0.54 13.00 -4.97
N PRO A 159 0.74 14.14 -5.66
CA PRO A 159 -0.31 14.81 -6.40
C PRO A 159 -0.99 13.88 -7.41
N ILE A 160 -2.28 14.11 -7.68
CA ILE A 160 -3.10 13.22 -8.52
C ILE A 160 -2.53 13.02 -9.93
N PHE A 161 -1.99 14.07 -10.55
CA PHE A 161 -1.41 14.01 -11.90
C PHE A 161 -0.20 13.08 -11.97
N THR A 162 0.54 12.91 -10.86
CA THR A 162 1.72 12.04 -10.81
C THR A 162 1.34 10.59 -11.08
N TYR A 163 0.19 10.13 -10.57
CA TYR A 163 -0.27 8.76 -10.82
C TYR A 163 -0.71 8.56 -12.28
N LYS A 164 -1.35 9.56 -12.90
CA LYS A 164 -1.71 9.51 -14.34
C LYS A 164 -0.45 9.42 -15.21
N ALA A 165 0.54 10.26 -14.92
CA ALA A 165 1.82 10.22 -15.60
C ALA A 165 2.48 8.83 -15.40
N TYR A 166 2.50 8.34 -14.16
CA TYR A 166 3.10 7.04 -13.84
C TYR A 166 2.43 5.86 -14.54
N ALA A 167 1.10 5.85 -14.63
CA ALA A 167 0.35 4.85 -15.39
C ALA A 167 0.78 4.84 -16.87
N ASN A 168 0.90 6.02 -17.49
CA ASN A 168 1.40 6.14 -18.86
C ASN A 168 2.84 5.63 -19.01
N LEU A 169 3.72 5.93 -18.04
CA LEU A 169 5.10 5.41 -18.04
C LEU A 169 5.14 3.88 -18.00
N LEU A 170 4.33 3.25 -17.13
CA LEU A 170 4.24 1.79 -17.04
C LEU A 170 3.72 1.17 -18.34
N LYS A 171 2.69 1.75 -18.95
CA LYS A 171 2.15 1.30 -20.24
C LYS A 171 3.19 1.43 -21.36
N ALA A 172 3.91 2.55 -21.42
CA ALA A 172 4.98 2.76 -22.39
C ALA A 172 6.07 1.69 -22.27
N SER A 173 6.52 1.41 -21.03
CA SER A 173 7.51 0.37 -20.73
C SER A 173 7.06 -1.01 -21.20
N VAL A 174 5.81 -1.40 -20.90
CA VAL A 174 5.27 -2.70 -21.36
C VAL A 174 5.17 -2.76 -22.89
N CYS A 175 4.69 -1.70 -23.55
CA CYS A 175 4.62 -1.64 -25.01
C CYS A 175 6.01 -1.73 -25.66
N GLU A 176 7.03 -1.10 -25.06
CA GLU A 176 8.41 -1.19 -25.54
C GLU A 176 8.93 -2.63 -25.49
N VAL A 177 8.72 -3.34 -24.37
CA VAL A 177 9.09 -4.75 -24.23
C VAL A 177 8.36 -5.64 -25.25
N ARG A 178 7.10 -5.33 -25.55
CA ARG A 178 6.30 -6.02 -26.58
C ARG A 178 6.65 -5.60 -28.02
N LYS A 179 7.58 -4.65 -28.21
CA LYS A 179 7.97 -4.07 -29.51
C LYS A 179 6.84 -3.31 -30.22
N GLU A 180 5.85 -2.85 -29.45
CA GLU A 180 4.75 -1.99 -29.91
C GLU A 180 5.18 -0.51 -29.84
N TYR A 181 6.23 -0.15 -30.58
CA TYR A 181 6.93 1.14 -30.41
C TYR A 181 6.06 2.37 -30.65
N GLU A 182 5.10 2.30 -31.58
CA GLU A 182 4.17 3.41 -31.85
C GLU A 182 3.31 3.73 -30.62
N LYS A 183 2.74 2.69 -29.99
CA LYS A 183 1.96 2.85 -28.75
C LYS A 183 2.85 3.28 -27.58
N ALA A 184 4.07 2.74 -27.48
CA ALA A 184 5.02 3.15 -26.45
C ALA A 184 5.32 4.66 -26.54
N LEU A 185 5.51 5.18 -27.76
CA LEU A 185 5.74 6.61 -28.01
C LEU A 185 4.50 7.46 -27.67
N GLU A 186 3.30 6.98 -27.98
CA GLU A 186 2.04 7.65 -27.62
C GLU A 186 1.91 7.81 -26.10
N PHE A 187 2.09 6.73 -25.35
CA PHE A 187 2.06 6.78 -23.88
C PHE A 187 3.19 7.65 -23.30
N ALA A 188 4.40 7.60 -23.86
CA ALA A 188 5.51 8.44 -23.43
C ALA A 188 5.22 9.94 -23.64
N LYS A 189 4.54 10.32 -24.72
CA LYS A 189 4.10 11.71 -24.95
C LYS A 189 3.10 12.16 -23.88
N HIS A 190 2.12 11.31 -23.54
CA HIS A 190 1.17 11.61 -22.47
C HIS A 190 1.85 11.75 -21.10
N TYR A 191 2.88 10.94 -20.82
CA TYR A 191 3.70 11.10 -19.63
C TYR A 191 4.38 12.47 -19.56
N ILE A 192 5.01 12.92 -20.66
CA ILE A 192 5.76 14.19 -20.72
C ILE A 192 4.84 15.41 -20.63
N MET A 193 3.67 15.39 -21.28
CA MET A 193 2.75 16.54 -21.29
C MET A 193 2.07 16.84 -19.95
N ASN A 194 2.26 15.98 -18.93
CA ASN A 194 1.75 16.19 -17.58
C ASN A 194 2.78 16.87 -16.63
N PHE A 195 3.90 17.36 -17.17
CA PHE A 195 4.94 18.15 -16.49
C PHE A 195 5.20 19.46 -17.25
#